data_AF-A0A7V4NLD3-F1
#
_entry.id   AF-A0A7V4NLD3-F1
#
_cell.length_a   1.000
_cell.length_b   1.000
_cell.length_c   1.000
_cell.angle_alpha   90.00
_cell.angle_beta   90.00
_cell.angle_gamma   90.00
#
_symmetry.space_group_name_H-M   'P 1'
#
loop_
_entity.id
_entity.type
_entity.pdbx_description
1 polymer ?
#
loop_
_entity_poly.entity_id
_entity_poly.type
_entity_poly.pdbx_seq_one_letter_code
_entity_poly.pdbx_strand_id
1 'polypeptide(L)'
;MPADAADLPRERLWALGPRALATPELLAILLGTGGPGQPALAVATSLLDGAEGSLRRLAARPGGELLRLPGVGAAKAARLTAAFELATRLLQEPRPALPRIREPADVARLL
;
A
#
# COMPACT_ATOMS: atom_id res chain seq x y z
N MET A 1 21.26 -0.14 19.89
CA MET A 1 19.83 -0.23 20.22
C MET A 1 19.27 -1.38 19.43
N PRO A 2 18.57 -2.35 20.05
CA PRO A 2 17.92 -3.40 19.28
C PRO A 2 16.92 -2.73 18.34
N ALA A 3 16.86 -3.17 17.09
CA ALA A 3 15.92 -2.67 16.11
C ALA A 3 14.50 -2.77 16.69
N ASP A 4 13.84 -1.64 16.90
CA ASP A 4 12.47 -1.63 17.40
C ASP A 4 11.58 -2.35 16.38
N ALA A 5 10.40 -2.84 16.78
CA ALA A 5 9.45 -3.46 15.86
C ALA A 5 9.12 -2.55 14.63
N ALA A 6 9.26 -1.23 14.80
CA ALA A 6 9.16 -0.22 13.75
C ALA A 6 10.24 -0.34 12.63
N ASP A 7 11.39 -0.94 12.93
CA ASP A 7 12.52 -1.11 12.01
C ASP A 7 12.43 -2.38 11.15
N LEU A 8 11.46 -3.26 11.42
CA LEU A 8 11.25 -4.51 10.68
C LEU A 8 9.84 -4.64 10.04
N PRO A 9 9.38 -3.68 9.22
CA PRO A 9 8.04 -3.74 8.63
C PRO A 9 7.82 -4.99 7.76
N ARG A 10 8.85 -5.44 7.04
CA ARG A 10 8.72 -6.60 6.13
C ARG A 10 8.55 -7.90 6.92
N GLU A 11 9.33 -8.06 7.97
CA GLU A 11 9.32 -9.21 8.85
C GLU A 11 7.98 -9.28 9.58
N ARG A 12 7.47 -8.14 10.05
CA ARG A 12 6.12 -8.04 10.64
C ARG A 12 5.02 -8.37 9.65
N LEU A 13 5.12 -7.91 8.39
CA LEU A 13 4.16 -8.26 7.34
C LEU A 13 4.07 -9.77 7.17
N TRP A 14 5.21 -10.48 7.16
CA TRP A 14 5.23 -11.94 7.03
C TRP A 14 4.77 -12.68 8.28
N ALA A 15 5.13 -12.19 9.48
CA ALA A 15 4.80 -12.84 10.74
C ALA A 15 3.35 -12.63 11.19
N LEU A 16 2.79 -11.44 10.96
CA LEU A 16 1.51 -11.00 11.52
C LEU A 16 0.46 -10.68 10.44
N GLY A 17 0.88 -10.59 9.18
CA GLY A 17 0.01 -10.22 8.06
C GLY A 17 -0.20 -8.70 7.93
N PRO A 18 -0.67 -8.24 6.77
CA PRO A 18 -0.79 -6.80 6.46
C PRO A 18 -1.77 -6.04 7.35
N ARG A 19 -2.74 -6.73 7.96
CA ARG A 19 -3.73 -6.11 8.86
C ARG A 19 -3.15 -5.67 10.20
N ALA A 20 -2.01 -6.24 10.61
CA ALA A 20 -1.35 -5.90 11.86
C ALA A 20 -0.43 -4.67 11.74
N LEU A 21 -0.23 -4.15 10.53
CA LEU A 21 0.64 -3.02 10.25
C LEU A 21 -0.16 -1.73 10.18
N ALA A 22 0.41 -0.67 10.73
CA ALA A 22 -0.06 0.69 10.52
C ALA A 22 0.20 1.14 9.07
N THR A 23 -0.56 2.14 8.62
CA THR A 23 -0.42 2.67 7.26
C THR A 23 1.01 3.16 6.92
N PRO A 24 1.74 3.87 7.81
CA PRO A 24 3.13 4.24 7.54
C PRO A 24 4.06 3.03 7.38
N GLU A 25 3.82 1.92 8.07
CA GLU A 25 4.62 0.70 7.92
C GLU A 25 4.42 0.09 6.53
N LEU A 26 3.17 0.01 6.04
CA LEU A 26 2.85 -0.46 4.69
C LEU A 26 3.49 0.45 3.62
N LEU A 27 3.42 1.77 3.81
CA LEU A 27 4.07 2.72 2.93
C LEU A 27 5.60 2.56 2.96
N ALA A 28 6.21 2.37 4.13
CA ALA A 28 7.64 2.15 4.27
C ALA A 28 8.13 0.91 3.50
N ILE A 29 7.34 -0.16 3.47
CA ILE A 29 7.63 -1.36 2.66
C ILE A 29 7.67 -1.01 1.17
N LEU A 30 6.71 -0.23 0.66
CA LEU A 30 6.66 0.21 -0.74
C LEU A 30 7.84 1.15 -1.09
N LEU A 31 8.18 2.07 -0.19
CA LEU A 31 9.33 2.96 -0.35
C LEU A 31 10.64 2.16 -0.39
N GLY A 32 10.71 1.07 0.37
CA GLY A 32 11.77 0.09 0.39
C GLY A 32 13.06 0.51 1.10
N THR A 33 13.43 1.79 1.01
CA THR A 33 14.57 2.40 1.70
C THR A 33 14.23 3.79 2.22
N GLY A 34 15.00 4.23 3.22
CA GLY A 34 14.98 5.57 3.77
C GLY A 34 15.47 6.66 2.82
N GLY A 35 15.37 7.91 3.24
CA GLY A 35 16.03 9.05 2.62
C GLY A 35 17.42 9.29 3.23
N PRO A 36 18.19 10.28 2.74
CA PRO A 36 19.44 10.68 3.37
C PRO A 36 19.23 11.00 4.87
N GLY A 37 19.83 10.20 5.74
CA GLY A 37 19.71 10.36 7.20
C GLY A 37 18.35 10.06 7.81
N GLN A 38 17.38 9.51 7.06
CA GLN A 38 16.03 9.22 7.58
C GLN A 38 15.59 7.79 7.22
N PRO A 39 15.09 6.99 8.19
CA PRO A 39 14.60 5.64 7.91
C PRO A 39 13.34 5.67 7.02
N ALA A 40 13.05 4.55 6.36
CA ALA A 40 11.90 4.44 5.45
C ALA A 40 10.57 4.76 6.15
N LEU A 41 10.44 4.34 7.42
CA LEU A 41 9.26 4.62 8.24
C LEU A 41 9.08 6.11 8.52
N ALA A 42 10.17 6.85 8.77
CA ALA A 42 10.09 8.30 8.96
C ALA A 42 9.60 9.00 7.68
N VAL A 43 10.18 8.63 6.53
CA VAL A 43 9.73 9.16 5.22
C VAL A 43 8.25 8.83 4.97
N ALA A 44 7.83 7.59 5.23
CA ALA A 44 6.44 7.16 5.08
C ALA A 44 5.47 7.90 5.99
N THR A 45 5.89 8.18 7.23
CA THR A 45 5.11 8.94 8.21
C THR A 45 4.94 10.39 7.73
N SER A 46 6.03 11.06 7.36
CA SER A 46 5.98 12.44 6.84
C SER A 46 5.14 12.57 5.56
N LEU A 47 5.16 11.55 4.68
CA LEU A 47 4.30 11.50 3.50
C LEU A 47 2.81 11.49 3.88
N LEU A 48 2.44 10.63 4.84
CA LEU A 48 1.07 10.46 5.27
C LEU A 48 0.58 11.70 6.05
N ASP A 49 1.42 12.24 6.93
CA ASP A 49 1.14 13.48 7.69
C ASP A 49 0.97 14.67 6.76
N GLY A 50 1.84 14.79 5.74
CA GLY A 50 1.71 15.81 4.71
C GLY A 50 0.39 15.71 3.95
N ALA A 51 -0.24 14.54 3.90
CA ALA A 51 -1.57 14.29 3.32
C ALA A 51 -2.71 14.30 4.37
N GLU A 52 -2.45 14.87 5.55
CA GLU A 52 -3.37 14.95 6.69
C GLU A 52 -3.90 13.56 7.10
N GLY A 53 -3.02 12.56 7.14
CA GLY A 53 -3.40 11.19 7.51
C GLY A 53 -4.16 10.42 6.43
N SER A 54 -4.42 11.01 5.26
CA SER A 54 -5.34 10.43 4.27
C SER A 54 -4.61 9.78 3.10
N LEU A 55 -4.74 8.45 2.99
CA LEU A 55 -4.29 7.71 1.80
C LEU A 55 -4.97 8.19 0.51
N ARG A 56 -6.23 8.62 0.58
CA ARG A 56 -6.96 9.15 -0.58
C ARG A 56 -6.33 10.46 -1.06
N ARG A 57 -5.99 11.36 -0.13
CA ARG A 57 -5.29 12.62 -0.49
C ARG A 57 -3.89 12.34 -1.02
N LEU A 58 -3.17 11.41 -0.41
CA LEU A 58 -1.84 11.01 -0.87
C LEU A 58 -1.88 10.43 -2.30
N ALA A 59 -2.85 9.55 -2.59
CA ALA A 59 -3.04 8.94 -3.90
C ALA A 59 -3.50 9.93 -4.98
N ALA A 60 -4.19 11.00 -4.59
CA ALA A 60 -4.62 12.06 -5.51
C ALA A 60 -3.49 13.03 -5.90
N ARG A 61 -2.31 12.96 -5.27
CA ARG A 61 -1.18 13.84 -5.61
C ARG A 61 -0.60 13.47 -6.96
N PRO A 62 -0.40 14.43 -7.88
CA PRO A 62 0.36 14.21 -9.09
C PRO A 62 1.76 13.66 -8.78
N GLY A 63 2.28 12.77 -9.64
CA GLY A 63 3.62 12.21 -9.44
C GLY A 63 4.72 13.28 -9.32
N GLY A 64 4.56 14.41 -10.02
CA GLY A 64 5.47 15.56 -9.91
C GLY A 64 5.44 16.28 -8.56
N GLU A 65 4.37 16.16 -7.77
CA GLU A 65 4.33 16.66 -6.39
C GLU A 65 5.02 15.70 -5.43
N LEU A 66 4.89 14.39 -5.64
CA LEU A 66 5.59 13.38 -4.84
C LEU A 66 7.11 13.55 -4.92
N LEU A 67 7.65 13.94 -6.08
CA LEU A 67 9.08 14.21 -6.28
C LEU A 67 9.62 15.38 -5.45
N ARG A 68 8.75 16.31 -5.03
CA ARG A 68 9.16 17.47 -4.22
C ARG A 68 9.23 17.15 -2.73
N LEU A 69 8.77 15.96 -2.33
CA LEU A 69 8.73 15.54 -0.94
C LEU A 69 10.12 15.04 -0.51
N PRO A 70 10.67 15.53 0.62
CA PRO A 70 11.96 15.09 1.12
C PRO A 70 12.05 13.56 1.25
N GLY A 71 13.14 12.98 0.74
CA GLY A 71 13.35 11.53 0.79
C GLY A 71 12.59 10.73 -0.28
N VAL A 72 11.84 11.38 -1.17
CA VAL A 72 11.05 10.76 -2.25
C VAL A 72 11.63 11.11 -3.63
N GLY A 73 12.59 10.32 -4.09
CA GLY A 73 13.11 10.42 -5.46
C GLY A 73 12.22 9.72 -6.49
N ALA A 74 12.62 9.79 -7.76
CA ALA A 74 11.88 9.24 -8.91
C ALA A 74 11.45 7.78 -8.73
N ALA A 75 12.33 6.92 -8.23
CA ALA A 75 12.03 5.51 -8.00
C ALA A 75 10.90 5.31 -6.96
N LYS A 76 10.92 6.08 -5.86
CA LYS A 76 9.91 5.97 -4.80
C LYS A 76 8.57 6.55 -5.25
N ALA A 77 8.60 7.70 -5.92
CA ALA A 77 7.40 8.30 -6.51
C ALA A 77 6.72 7.33 -7.50
N ALA A 78 7.50 6.73 -8.41
CA ALA A 78 6.98 5.75 -9.37
C ALA A 78 6.33 4.54 -8.69
N ARG A 79 6.95 3.99 -7.62
CA ARG A 79 6.38 2.88 -6.86
C ARG A 79 5.04 3.23 -6.20
N LEU A 80 4.93 4.40 -5.57
CA LEU A 80 3.68 4.84 -4.95
C LEU A 80 2.59 5.05 -6.00
N THR A 81 2.90 5.76 -7.09
CA THR A 81 1.96 5.96 -8.20
C THR A 81 1.45 4.63 -8.75
N ALA A 82 2.36 3.67 -9.01
CA ALA A 82 1.99 2.35 -9.48
C ALA A 82 1.12 1.58 -8.47
N ALA A 83 1.45 1.64 -7.18
CA ALA A 83 0.68 0.97 -6.14
C ALA A 83 -0.76 1.51 -6.04
N PHE A 84 -0.95 2.83 -6.10
CA PHE A 84 -2.28 3.44 -6.05
C PHE A 84 -3.11 3.16 -7.32
N GLU A 85 -2.47 3.16 -8.49
CA GLU A 85 -3.12 2.78 -9.74
C GLU A 85 -3.56 1.31 -9.72
N LEU A 86 -2.70 0.40 -9.24
CA LEU A 86 -3.04 -1.02 -9.08
C LEU A 86 -4.21 -1.21 -8.11
N ALA A 87 -4.22 -0.50 -6.98
CA ALA A 87 -5.34 -0.53 -6.05
C ALA A 87 -6.65 -0.05 -6.71
N THR A 88 -6.57 0.99 -7.55
CA THR A 88 -7.72 1.51 -8.29
C THR A 88 -8.25 0.49 -9.29
N ARG A 89 -7.37 -0.14 -10.09
CA ARG A 89 -7.75 -1.19 -11.04
C ARG A 89 -8.36 -2.40 -10.34
N LEU A 90 -7.77 -2.85 -9.24
CA LEU A 90 -8.28 -3.96 -8.45
C LEU A 90 -9.70 -3.70 -7.93
N LEU A 91 -9.99 -2.46 -7.51
CA LEU A 91 -11.33 -2.08 -7.06
C LEU A 91 -12.34 -1.93 -8.19
N GLN A 92 -11.87 -1.63 -9.41
CA GLN A 92 -12.69 -1.53 -10.62
C GLN A 92 -12.88 -2.89 -11.32
N GLU A 93 -12.08 -3.89 -10.97
CA GLU A 93 -12.15 -5.22 -11.58
C GLU A 93 -13.51 -5.86 -11.27
N PRO A 94 -14.28 -6.26 -12.31
CA PRO A 94 -15.56 -6.95 -12.10
C PRO A 94 -15.32 -8.23 -11.33
N ARG A 95 -16.12 -8.46 -10.28
CA ARG A 95 -16.10 -9.77 -9.63
C ARG A 95 -16.52 -10.82 -10.66
N PRO A 96 -15.81 -11.96 -10.74
CA PRO A 96 -16.25 -13.05 -11.60
C PRO A 96 -17.69 -13.40 -11.26
N ALA A 97 -18.52 -13.55 -12.29
CA ALA A 97 -19.91 -13.92 -12.11
C ALA A 97 -19.94 -15.28 -11.41
N LEU A 98 -20.37 -15.29 -10.15
CA LEU A 98 -20.66 -16.55 -9.47
C LEU A 98 -21.84 -17.20 -10.19
N PRO A 99 -21.80 -18.52 -10.43
CA PRO A 99 -22.95 -19.23 -10.98
C PRO A 99 -24.15 -19.00 -10.06
N ARG A 100 -25.21 -18.44 -10.63
CA ARG A 100 -26.42 -18.09 -9.88
C ARG A 100 -27.23 -19.35 -9.66
N ILE A 101 -27.20 -19.90 -8.46
CA ILE A 101 -28.01 -21.06 -8.07
C ILE A 101 -29.45 -20.59 -7.86
N ARG A 102 -30.38 -21.05 -8.70
CA ARG A 102 -31.82 -20.83 -8.56
C ARG A 102 -32.58 -22.13 -8.34
N GLU A 103 -32.05 -23.23 -8.85
CA GLU A 103 -32.64 -24.56 -8.73
C GLU A 103 -31.58 -25.62 -8.35
N PRO A 104 -31.98 -26.76 -7.78
CA PRO A 104 -31.06 -27.84 -7.43
C PRO A 104 -30.18 -28.32 -8.60
N ALA A 105 -30.69 -28.25 -9.83
CA ALA A 105 -29.93 -28.60 -11.03
C ALA A 105 -28.73 -27.67 -11.29
N ASP A 106 -28.78 -26.42 -10.84
CA ASP A 106 -27.64 -25.50 -10.96
C ASP A 106 -26.46 -25.94 -10.09
N VAL A 107 -26.74 -26.54 -8.92
CA VAL A 107 -25.69 -27.09 -8.03
C VAL A 107 -25.09 -28.35 -8.65
N ALA A 108 -25.91 -29.21 -9.24
CA ALA A 108 -25.44 -30.44 -9.90
C ALA A 108 -24.51 -30.16 -11.09
N ARG A 109 -24.63 -28.99 -11.75
CA ARG A 109 -23.71 -28.54 -12.81
C ARG A 109 -22.36 -28.03 -12.30
N LEU A 110 -22.18 -27.89 -10.98
CA LEU A 110 -20.99 -27.34 -10.33
C LEU A 110 -20.13 -28.39 -9.59
N LEU A 111 -20.58 -29.64 -9.52
CA LEU A 111 -19.88 -30.79 -8.94
C LEU A 111 -19.33 -31.69 -10.06
#